data_AF-A0A958CAU6-F1
#
_entry.id   AF-A0A958CAU6-F1
#
_cell.length_a   1.000
_cell.length_b   1.000
_cell.length_c   1.000
_cell.angle_alpha   90.00
_cell.angle_beta   90.00
_cell.angle_gamma   90.00
#
_symmetry.space_group_name_H-M   'P 1'
#
loop_
_entity.id
_entity.type
_entity.pdbx_description
1 polymer ?
#
loop_
_entity_poly.entity_id
_entity_poly.type
_entity_poly.pdbx_seq_one_letter_code
_entity_poly.pdbx_strand_id
1 'polypeptide(L)'
;MPGPSPATNSDINLNTTYAPAFIDRFARLVDQLPVPVWVFYLLLLVAGYLFFGAIRLLTGYQQSQTLTPAPALIWDVSILALHQYLDGYALRALASFNKTLGASDERLAQLGRRLTVLPLRLEVIGAVFWVLLALVLVWVQLGSFLEYFAPWEILISLTSFAIGGAFFVHIIYQLRLVSRIHASAANIDLFDPEPLYSFSRLTMRTAIGFVVLQYLVLLVLPGEIRISTVLIPVVSATGLAVV
;
A
#
# COMPACT_ATOMS: atom_id res chain seq x y z
N MET A 1 -11.66 -9.73 -53.54
CA MET A 1 -10.96 -8.74 -52.71
C MET A 1 -11.00 -9.22 -51.27
N PRO A 2 -9.87 -9.64 -50.67
CA PRO A 2 -9.82 -10.02 -49.26
C PRO A 2 -9.77 -8.76 -48.40
N GLY A 3 -10.64 -8.66 -47.40
CA GLY A 3 -10.69 -7.54 -46.45
C GLY A 3 -9.46 -7.50 -45.53
N PRO A 4 -9.18 -6.34 -44.91
CA PRO A 4 -8.02 -6.18 -44.04
C PRO A 4 -8.12 -7.07 -42.80
N SER A 5 -7.05 -7.82 -42.57
CA SER A 5 -6.81 -8.60 -41.35
C SER A 5 -6.86 -7.68 -40.12
N PRO A 6 -7.60 -8.01 -39.06
CA PRO A 6 -7.56 -7.22 -37.83
C PRO A 6 -6.15 -7.28 -37.26
N ALA A 7 -5.55 -6.11 -37.06
CA ALA A 7 -4.24 -5.95 -36.47
C ALA A 7 -4.15 -6.76 -35.17
N THR A 8 -3.22 -7.72 -35.16
CA THR A 8 -2.72 -8.41 -33.98
C THR A 8 -2.23 -7.36 -32.98
N ASN A 9 -3.11 -6.98 -32.06
CA ASN A 9 -2.77 -6.22 -30.87
C ASN A 9 -1.72 -7.03 -30.13
N SER A 10 -0.46 -6.61 -30.26
CA SER A 10 0.68 -6.88 -29.39
C SER A 10 0.46 -8.09 -28.49
N ASP A 11 0.99 -9.24 -28.91
CA ASP A 11 1.28 -10.36 -28.02
C ASP A 11 2.11 -9.81 -26.86
N ILE A 12 1.41 -9.44 -25.78
CA ILE A 12 1.99 -9.05 -24.51
C ILE A 12 2.74 -10.28 -24.04
N ASN A 13 4.05 -10.32 -24.29
CA ASN A 13 4.97 -11.38 -23.91
C ASN A 13 4.49 -12.12 -22.64
N LEU A 14 3.86 -13.28 -22.84
CA LEU A 14 3.11 -14.03 -21.82
C LEU A 14 4.02 -14.76 -20.81
N ASN A 15 5.34 -14.54 -20.90
CA ASN A 15 6.39 -15.28 -20.17
C ASN A 15 7.18 -14.46 -19.14
N THR A 16 6.80 -13.22 -18.84
CA THR A 16 7.43 -12.53 -17.70
C THR A 16 6.95 -13.20 -16.41
N THR A 17 7.77 -14.12 -15.91
CA THR A 17 7.70 -14.66 -14.56
C THR A 17 7.77 -13.45 -13.61
N TYR A 18 6.63 -13.04 -13.06
CA TYR A 18 6.57 -11.95 -12.09
C TYR A 18 7.24 -12.45 -10.81
N ALA A 19 8.51 -12.09 -10.62
CA ALA A 19 9.19 -12.34 -9.35
C ALA A 19 8.44 -11.54 -8.28
N PRO A 20 7.85 -12.20 -7.28
CA PRO A 20 7.01 -11.51 -6.32
C PRO A 20 7.83 -10.52 -5.49
N ALA A 21 7.25 -9.33 -5.33
CA ALA A 21 7.73 -8.23 -4.51
C ALA A 21 7.97 -8.66 -3.06
N PHE A 22 8.73 -7.88 -2.30
CA PHE A 22 8.98 -8.17 -0.88
C PHE A 22 7.66 -8.18 -0.09
N ILE A 23 6.78 -7.20 -0.35
CA ILE A 23 5.47 -7.08 0.30
C ILE A 23 4.60 -8.31 0.01
N ASP A 24 4.58 -8.81 -1.24
CA ASP A 24 3.82 -10.00 -1.62
C ASP A 24 4.34 -11.28 -0.95
N ARG A 25 5.66 -11.37 -0.77
CA ARG A 25 6.27 -12.50 -0.04
C ARG A 25 5.89 -12.46 1.42
N PHE A 26 5.91 -11.27 2.03
CA PHE A 26 5.49 -11.09 3.41
C PHE A 26 4.01 -11.46 3.61
N ALA A 27 3.11 -10.96 2.76
CA ALA A 27 1.68 -11.29 2.84
C ALA A 27 1.43 -12.81 2.75
N ARG A 28 2.11 -13.50 1.81
CA ARG A 28 2.00 -14.97 1.71
C ARG A 28 2.54 -15.72 2.92
N LEU A 29 3.58 -15.20 3.58
CA LEU A 29 4.07 -15.78 4.83
C LEU A 29 3.05 -15.64 5.95
N VAL A 30 2.39 -14.48 6.03
CA VAL A 30 1.33 -14.22 7.02
C VAL A 30 0.10 -15.09 6.77
N ASP A 31 -0.31 -15.28 5.52
CA ASP A 31 -1.45 -16.15 5.15
C ASP A 31 -1.25 -17.64 5.51
N GLN A 32 0.00 -18.08 5.66
CA GLN A 32 0.31 -19.48 6.04
C GLN A 32 0.27 -19.72 7.55
N LEU A 33 0.13 -18.68 8.37
CA LEU A 33 0.11 -18.82 9.82
C LEU A 33 -1.25 -19.35 10.29
N PRO A 34 -1.30 -20.19 11.33
CA PRO A 34 -2.54 -20.75 11.88
C PRO A 34 -3.34 -19.73 12.71
N VAL A 35 -3.05 -18.44 12.60
CA VAL A 35 -3.69 -17.36 13.36
C VAL A 35 -4.46 -16.43 12.42
N PRO A 36 -5.54 -15.80 12.87
CA PRO A 36 -6.21 -14.78 12.08
C PRO A 36 -5.24 -13.63 11.74
N VAL A 37 -5.24 -13.20 10.48
CA VAL A 37 -4.33 -12.15 9.96
C VAL A 37 -4.32 -10.89 10.82
N TRP A 38 -5.48 -10.43 11.30
CA TRP A 38 -5.57 -9.24 12.15
C TRP A 38 -4.89 -9.42 13.52
N VAL A 39 -4.89 -10.65 14.08
CA VAL A 39 -4.21 -10.96 15.35
C VAL A 39 -2.71 -10.85 15.14
N PHE A 40 -2.20 -11.36 14.01
CA PHE A 40 -0.77 -11.25 13.68
C PHE A 40 -0.30 -9.80 13.65
N TYR A 41 -1.01 -8.91 12.95
CA TYR A 41 -0.65 -7.49 12.90
C TYR A 41 -0.78 -6.79 14.25
N LEU A 42 -1.78 -7.14 15.07
CA LEU A 42 -1.92 -6.62 16.42
C LEU A 42 -0.75 -7.06 17.32
N LEU A 43 -0.36 -8.34 17.25
CA LEU A 43 0.80 -8.85 17.97
C LEU A 43 2.10 -8.20 17.50
N LEU A 44 2.26 -7.97 16.19
CA LEU A 44 3.41 -7.27 15.63
C LEU A 44 3.48 -5.82 16.12
N LEU A 45 2.34 -5.13 16.23
CA LEU A 45 2.27 -3.78 16.78
C LEU A 45 2.66 -3.76 18.26
N VAL A 46 2.13 -4.68 19.07
CA VAL A 46 2.45 -4.78 20.50
C VAL A 46 3.93 -5.14 20.71
N ALA A 47 4.44 -6.14 19.97
CA ALA A 47 5.84 -6.55 20.04
C ALA A 47 6.78 -5.41 19.63
N GLY A 48 6.45 -4.71 18.53
CA GLY A 48 7.18 -3.52 18.10
C GLY A 48 7.14 -2.43 19.17
N TYR A 49 5.97 -2.14 19.75
CA TYR A 49 5.83 -1.11 20.78
C TYR A 49 6.76 -1.38 21.97
N LEU A 50 6.76 -2.63 22.46
CA LEU A 50 7.64 -3.06 23.55
C LEU A 50 9.11 -3.00 23.15
N PHE A 51 9.45 -3.39 21.92
CA PHE A 51 10.83 -3.37 21.41
C PHE A 51 11.39 -1.95 21.31
N PHE A 52 10.67 -1.02 20.68
CA PHE A 52 11.07 0.38 20.58
C PHE A 52 11.14 1.05 21.96
N GLY A 53 10.15 0.77 22.83
CA GLY A 53 10.14 1.25 24.22
C GLY A 53 11.37 0.76 24.99
N ALA A 54 11.72 -0.53 24.86
CA ALA A 54 12.91 -1.10 25.49
C ALA A 54 14.21 -0.46 24.99
N ILE A 55 14.35 -0.22 23.67
CA ILE A 55 15.52 0.48 23.13
C ILE A 55 15.62 1.91 23.69
N ARG A 56 14.52 2.65 23.74
CA ARG A 56 14.49 4.01 24.32
C ARG A 56 14.88 4.00 25.80
N LEU A 57 14.40 3.01 26.57
CA LEU A 57 14.79 2.83 27.98
C LEU A 57 16.28 2.56 28.12
N LEU A 58 16.82 1.62 27.34
CA LEU A 58 18.22 1.20 27.42
C LEU A 58 19.20 2.31 26.98
N THR A 59 18.79 3.13 26.01
CA THR A 59 19.61 4.25 25.52
C THR A 59 19.46 5.52 26.34
N GLY A 60 18.46 5.60 27.23
CA GLY A 60 18.12 6.81 28.00
C GLY A 60 17.67 7.98 27.13
N TYR A 61 17.50 7.77 25.83
CA TYR A 61 17.18 8.82 24.87
C TYR A 61 15.70 9.16 24.97
N GLN A 62 15.40 10.44 25.26
CA GLN A 62 14.03 11.00 25.36
C GLN A 62 13.08 10.17 26.24
N GLN A 63 13.40 10.09 27.54
CA GLN A 63 12.59 9.37 28.54
C GLN A 63 11.10 9.82 28.58
N SER A 64 10.80 11.07 28.22
CA SER A 64 9.41 11.56 28.13
C SER A 64 8.59 10.89 27.02
N GLN A 65 9.23 10.30 26.01
CA GLN A 65 8.58 9.62 24.88
C GLN A 65 8.66 8.10 24.94
N THR A 66 9.17 7.51 26.02
CA THR A 66 9.35 6.05 26.11
C THR A 66 8.05 5.26 25.90
N LEU A 67 6.92 5.78 26.39
CA LEU A 67 5.61 5.14 26.28
C LEU A 67 4.85 5.51 25.01
N THR A 68 5.38 6.41 24.18
CA THR A 68 4.74 6.82 22.92
C THR A 68 5.11 5.82 21.81
N PRO A 69 4.15 5.24 21.07
CA PRO A 69 4.49 4.36 19.95
C PRO A 69 5.34 5.08 18.89
N ALA A 70 6.29 4.37 18.30
CA ALA A 70 7.07 4.91 17.18
C ALA A 70 6.17 5.14 15.95
N PRO A 71 6.20 6.33 15.33
CA PRO A 71 5.39 6.61 14.14
C PRO A 71 5.65 5.63 12.98
N ALA A 72 6.92 5.30 12.75
CA ALA A 72 7.37 4.32 11.76
C ALA A 72 6.71 2.94 11.97
N LEU A 73 6.64 2.48 13.22
CA LEU A 73 6.01 1.20 13.56
C LEU A 73 4.51 1.20 13.22
N ILE A 74 3.78 2.25 13.62
CA ILE A 74 2.35 2.38 13.29
C ILE A 74 2.16 2.39 11.79
N TRP A 75 2.98 3.17 11.07
CA TRP A 75 2.92 3.27 9.62
C TRP A 75 3.16 1.93 8.93
N ASP A 76 4.27 1.26 9.22
CA ASP A 76 4.67 0.04 8.52
C ASP A 76 3.70 -1.11 8.77
N VAL A 77 3.33 -1.34 10.04
CA VAL A 77 2.40 -2.42 10.40
C VAL A 77 1.03 -2.17 9.77
N SER A 78 0.55 -0.92 9.81
CA SER A 78 -0.76 -0.57 9.27
C SER A 78 -0.79 -0.60 7.75
N ILE A 79 0.29 -0.20 7.06
CA ILE A 79 0.39 -0.33 5.59
C ILE A 79 0.38 -1.79 5.17
N LEU A 80 1.15 -2.64 5.84
CA LEU A 80 1.16 -4.07 5.51
C LEU A 80 -0.22 -4.70 5.73
N ALA A 81 -0.89 -4.37 6.84
CA ALA A 81 -2.24 -4.81 7.11
C ALA A 81 -3.24 -4.30 6.07
N LEU A 82 -3.15 -3.02 5.70
CA LEU A 82 -4.02 -2.40 4.70
C LEU A 82 -3.78 -2.99 3.31
N HIS A 83 -2.53 -3.23 2.92
CA HIS A 83 -2.16 -3.87 1.66
C HIS A 83 -2.80 -5.24 1.52
N GLN A 84 -2.60 -6.13 2.51
CA GLN A 84 -3.18 -7.48 2.48
C GLN A 84 -4.72 -7.43 2.48
N TYR A 85 -5.30 -6.50 3.24
CA TYR A 85 -6.73 -6.28 3.25
C TYR A 85 -7.29 -5.86 1.88
N LEU A 86 -6.65 -4.90 1.23
CA LEU A 86 -7.06 -4.37 -0.07
C LEU A 86 -6.89 -5.40 -1.18
N ASP A 87 -5.80 -6.16 -1.20
CA ASP A 87 -5.59 -7.24 -2.16
C ASP A 87 -6.66 -8.33 -2.05
N GLY A 88 -6.95 -8.77 -0.82
CA GLY A 88 -8.04 -9.72 -0.58
C GLY A 88 -9.40 -9.17 -1.02
N TYR A 89 -9.63 -7.86 -0.87
CA TYR A 89 -10.85 -7.22 -1.36
C TYR A 89 -10.89 -7.13 -2.89
N ALA A 90 -9.78 -6.78 -3.54
CA ALA A 90 -9.66 -6.68 -4.99
C ALA A 90 -9.93 -8.03 -5.67
N LEU A 91 -9.43 -9.13 -5.10
CA LEU A 91 -9.71 -10.49 -5.61
C LEU A 91 -11.19 -10.86 -5.49
N ARG A 92 -11.84 -10.55 -4.36
CA ARG A 92 -13.29 -10.78 -4.20
C ARG A 92 -14.12 -9.91 -5.13
N ALA A 93 -13.72 -8.65 -5.33
CA ALA A 93 -14.36 -7.74 -6.27
C ALA A 93 -14.23 -8.27 -7.71
N LEU A 94 -13.05 -8.74 -8.11
CA LEU A 94 -12.83 -9.35 -9.41
C LEU A 94 -13.68 -10.62 -9.61
N ALA A 95 -13.77 -11.48 -8.60
CA ALA A 95 -14.60 -12.68 -8.65
C ALA A 95 -16.09 -12.34 -8.83
N SER A 96 -16.58 -11.31 -8.12
CA SER A 96 -17.95 -10.80 -8.30
C SER A 96 -18.16 -10.21 -9.70
N PHE A 97 -17.19 -9.44 -10.18
CA PHE A 97 -17.22 -8.81 -11.50
C PHE A 97 -17.14 -9.81 -12.67
N ASN A 98 -16.65 -11.04 -12.43
CA ASN A 98 -16.54 -12.05 -13.47
C ASN A 98 -17.87 -12.38 -14.13
N LYS A 99 -18.99 -12.25 -13.40
CA LYS A 99 -20.34 -12.45 -13.96
C LYS A 99 -20.61 -11.52 -15.15
N THR A 100 -20.09 -10.30 -15.10
CA THR A 100 -20.21 -9.26 -16.13
C THR A 100 -19.11 -9.37 -17.18
N LEU A 101 -17.90 -9.75 -16.75
CA LEU A 101 -16.74 -9.90 -17.64
C LEU A 101 -16.87 -11.12 -18.57
N GLY A 102 -17.51 -12.19 -18.11
CA GLY A 102 -17.64 -13.45 -18.85
C GLY A 102 -16.30 -14.11 -19.17
N ALA A 103 -15.27 -13.89 -18.34
CA ALA A 103 -13.94 -14.42 -18.59
C ALA A 103 -13.83 -15.90 -18.18
N SER A 104 -12.96 -16.64 -18.88
CA SER A 104 -12.57 -17.99 -18.48
C SER A 104 -11.83 -17.98 -17.14
N ASP A 105 -11.86 -19.10 -16.42
CA ASP A 105 -11.16 -19.26 -15.13
C ASP A 105 -9.67 -18.95 -15.24
N GLU A 106 -9.04 -19.34 -16.34
CA GLU A 106 -7.63 -19.05 -16.60
C GLU A 106 -7.37 -17.54 -16.72
N ARG A 107 -8.20 -16.82 -17.47
CA ARG A 107 -8.11 -15.36 -17.62
C ARG A 107 -8.40 -14.65 -16.31
N LEU A 108 -9.35 -15.15 -15.52
CA LEU A 108 -9.67 -14.61 -14.20
C LEU A 108 -8.49 -14.77 -13.23
N ALA A 109 -7.86 -15.95 -13.20
CA ALA A 109 -6.66 -16.20 -12.39
C ALA A 109 -5.48 -15.31 -12.80
N GLN A 110 -5.31 -15.06 -14.11
CA GLN A 110 -4.29 -14.13 -14.61
C GLN A 110 -4.55 -12.68 -14.18
N LEU A 111 -5.80 -12.21 -14.27
CA LEU A 111 -6.19 -10.88 -13.80
C LEU A 111 -6.00 -10.74 -12.29
N GLY A 112 -6.37 -11.76 -11.53
CA GLY A 112 -6.15 -11.80 -10.07
C GLY A 112 -4.67 -11.65 -9.71
N ARG A 113 -3.79 -12.42 -10.37
CA ARG A 113 -2.34 -12.28 -10.16
C ARG A 113 -1.82 -10.88 -10.50
N ARG A 114 -2.30 -10.27 -11.59
CA ARG A 114 -1.89 -8.90 -11.96
C ARG A 114 -2.44 -7.85 -10.99
N LEU A 115 -3.56 -8.09 -10.31
CA LEU A 115 -4.10 -7.15 -9.32
C LEU A 115 -3.34 -7.12 -8.00
N THR A 116 -2.69 -8.23 -7.64
CA THR A 116 -2.04 -8.40 -6.33
C THR A 116 -0.53 -8.51 -6.40
N VAL A 117 0.08 -8.46 -7.59
CA VAL A 117 1.54 -8.56 -7.74
C VAL A 117 2.05 -7.38 -8.54
N LEU A 118 2.87 -6.56 -7.88
CA LEU A 118 3.54 -5.44 -8.52
C LEU A 118 4.83 -5.91 -9.22
N PRO A 119 5.16 -5.41 -10.43
CA PRO A 119 6.48 -5.63 -11.00
C PRO A 119 7.56 -4.99 -10.12
N LEU A 120 8.60 -5.76 -9.77
CA LEU A 120 9.72 -5.32 -8.91
C LEU A 120 10.32 -3.97 -9.30
N ARG A 121 10.41 -3.66 -10.61
CA ARG A 121 10.94 -2.38 -11.09
C ARG A 121 10.11 -1.20 -10.61
N LEU A 122 8.79 -1.32 -10.60
CA LEU A 122 7.89 -0.26 -10.13
C LEU A 122 7.97 -0.11 -8.62
N GLU A 123 8.08 -1.22 -7.90
CA GLU A 123 8.29 -1.24 -6.44
C GLU A 123 9.58 -0.48 -6.07
N VAL A 124 10.70 -0.81 -6.72
CA VAL A 124 12.00 -0.18 -6.46
C VAL A 124 12.00 1.31 -6.83
N ILE A 125 11.41 1.69 -7.97
CA ILE A 125 11.31 3.10 -8.36
C ILE A 125 10.50 3.88 -7.31
N GLY A 126 9.37 3.33 -6.86
CA GLY A 126 8.56 3.91 -5.79
C GLY A 126 9.35 4.07 -4.51
N ALA A 127 9.98 3.00 -4.04
CA ALA A 127 10.77 2.99 -2.82
C ALA A 127 11.91 4.03 -2.88
N VAL A 128 12.70 4.05 -3.97
CA VAL A 128 13.81 4.99 -4.13
C VAL A 128 13.32 6.43 -4.16
N PHE A 129 12.27 6.72 -4.92
CA PHE A 129 11.70 8.08 -4.99
C PHE A 129 11.29 8.59 -3.60
N TRP A 130 10.58 7.77 -2.82
CA TRP A 130 10.11 8.15 -1.49
C TRP A 130 11.23 8.23 -0.46
N VAL A 131 12.28 7.40 -0.55
CA VAL A 131 13.49 7.54 0.28
C VAL A 131 14.23 8.83 -0.03
N LEU A 132 14.39 9.19 -1.30
CA LEU A 132 15.02 10.45 -1.68
C LEU A 132 14.23 11.66 -1.17
N LEU A 133 12.90 11.60 -1.26
CA LEU A 133 12.03 12.61 -0.68
C LEU A 133 12.23 12.69 0.85
N ALA A 134 12.27 11.56 1.55
CA ALA A 134 12.49 11.50 2.98
C ALA A 134 13.84 12.12 3.39
N LEU A 135 14.91 11.84 2.64
CA LEU A 135 16.23 12.43 2.88
C LEU A 135 16.20 13.94 2.75
N VAL A 136 15.49 14.48 1.76
CA VAL A 136 15.30 15.94 1.62
C VAL A 136 14.54 16.50 2.82
N LEU A 137 13.47 15.83 3.29
CA LEU A 137 12.69 16.29 4.44
C LEU A 137 13.50 16.28 5.74
N VAL A 138 14.26 15.22 5.96
CA VAL A 138 15.16 15.10 7.11
C VAL A 138 16.25 16.16 7.02
N TRP A 139 16.82 16.41 5.84
CA TRP A 139 17.83 17.44 5.65
C TRP A 139 17.31 18.84 6.00
N VAL A 140 16.11 19.18 5.52
CA VAL A 140 15.48 20.49 5.75
C VAL A 140 15.11 20.69 7.22
N GLN A 141 14.72 19.63 7.93
CA GLN A 141 14.25 19.69 9.32
C GLN A 141 15.20 18.98 10.30
N LEU A 142 16.49 18.88 9.97
CA LEU A 142 17.43 18.02 10.70
C LEU A 142 17.48 18.35 12.19
N GLY A 143 17.47 19.65 12.54
CA GLY A 143 17.45 20.11 13.92
C GLY A 143 16.24 19.56 14.70
N SER A 144 15.03 19.75 14.16
CA SER A 144 13.80 19.23 14.77
C SER A 144 13.80 17.70 14.83
N PHE A 145 14.25 17.01 13.78
CA PHE A 145 14.33 15.54 13.81
C PHE A 145 15.25 15.03 14.92
N LEU A 146 16.43 15.64 15.10
CA LEU A 146 17.37 15.26 16.16
C LEU A 146 16.94 15.70 17.57
N GLU A 147 16.00 16.64 17.67
CA GLU A 147 15.37 17.03 18.94
C GLU A 147 14.29 16.05 19.38
N TYR A 148 13.57 15.43 18.45
CA TYR A 148 12.38 14.60 18.71
C TYR A 148 12.54 13.12 18.41
N PHE A 149 13.60 12.71 17.71
CA PHE A 149 13.83 11.31 17.34
C PHE A 149 15.28 10.92 17.50
N ALA A 150 15.50 9.68 17.95
CA ALA A 150 16.84 9.14 18.02
C ALA A 150 17.40 8.89 16.59
N PRO A 151 18.71 8.97 16.37
CA PRO A 151 19.30 8.71 15.05
C PRO A 151 18.89 7.35 14.44
N TRP A 152 18.72 6.32 15.28
CA TRP A 152 18.26 5.01 14.83
C TRP A 152 16.79 5.01 14.39
N GLU A 153 15.94 5.86 14.95
CA GLU A 153 14.54 6.02 14.53
C GLU A 153 14.43 6.73 13.20
N ILE A 154 15.35 7.66 12.92
CA ILE A 154 15.45 8.32 11.62
C ILE A 154 15.81 7.26 10.56
N LEU A 155 16.79 6.38 10.84
CA LEU A 155 17.17 5.29 9.93
C LEU A 155 16.01 4.31 9.66
N ILE A 156 15.26 3.95 10.70
CA ILE A 156 14.06 3.12 10.55
C ILE A 156 13.01 3.84 9.71
N SER A 157 12.79 5.14 9.97
CA SER A 157 11.82 5.94 9.22
C SER A 157 12.15 5.98 7.72
N LEU A 158 13.42 6.05 7.33
CA LEU A 158 13.83 5.95 5.92
C LEU A 158 13.38 4.61 5.29
N THR A 159 13.45 3.52 6.04
CA THR A 159 12.95 2.22 5.59
C THR A 159 11.42 2.25 5.48
N SER A 160 10.72 2.88 6.41
CA SER A 160 9.27 3.07 6.36
C SER A 160 8.82 3.90 5.15
N PHE A 161 9.61 4.89 4.74
CA PHE A 161 9.38 5.64 3.50
C PHE A 161 9.55 4.76 2.25
N ALA A 162 10.53 3.84 2.24
CA ALA A 162 10.68 2.87 1.15
C ALA A 162 9.45 1.96 1.04
N ILE A 163 8.99 1.40 2.16
CA ILE A 163 7.80 0.53 2.24
C ILE A 163 6.54 1.29 1.81
N GLY A 164 6.33 2.49 2.36
CA GLY A 164 5.20 3.35 2.00
C GLY A 164 5.22 3.71 0.51
N GLY A 165 6.40 4.01 -0.04
CA GLY A 165 6.54 4.34 -1.45
C GLY A 165 6.20 3.19 -2.40
N ALA A 166 6.67 1.98 -2.07
CA ALA A 166 6.27 0.77 -2.77
C ALA A 166 4.75 0.55 -2.72
N PHE A 167 4.14 0.74 -1.55
CA PHE A 167 2.69 0.64 -1.35
C PHE A 167 1.90 1.66 -2.18
N PHE A 168 2.33 2.92 -2.23
CA PHE A 168 1.67 3.93 -3.06
C PHE A 168 1.68 3.57 -4.55
N VAL A 169 2.82 3.10 -5.05
CA VAL A 169 2.92 2.65 -6.44
C VAL A 169 2.04 1.43 -6.70
N HIS A 170 1.95 0.50 -5.75
CA HIS A 170 1.04 -0.65 -5.83
C HIS A 170 -0.42 -0.22 -5.97
N ILE A 171 -0.89 0.71 -5.16
CA ILE A 171 -2.27 1.20 -5.23
C ILE A 171 -2.55 1.90 -6.56
N ILE A 172 -1.65 2.76 -7.03
CA ILE A 172 -1.81 3.43 -8.33
C ILE A 172 -1.88 2.38 -9.45
N TYR A 173 -1.01 1.37 -9.39
CA TYR A 173 -1.01 0.27 -10.36
C TYR A 173 -2.32 -0.53 -10.31
N GLN A 174 -2.77 -0.92 -9.11
CA GLN A 174 -4.00 -1.67 -8.89
C GLN A 174 -5.23 -0.89 -9.38
N LEU A 175 -5.36 0.39 -9.03
CA LEU A 175 -6.48 1.24 -9.47
C LEU A 175 -6.49 1.46 -10.99
N ARG A 176 -5.32 1.64 -11.61
CA ARG A 176 -5.22 1.71 -13.08
C ARG A 176 -5.62 0.39 -13.75
N LEU A 177 -5.24 -0.74 -13.18
CA LEU A 177 -5.63 -2.05 -13.70
C LEU A 177 -7.13 -2.29 -13.56
N VAL A 178 -7.71 -1.91 -12.40
CA VAL A 178 -9.16 -1.93 -12.16
C VAL A 178 -9.90 -1.10 -13.20
N SER A 179 -9.44 0.13 -13.48
CA SER A 179 -10.03 0.98 -14.52
C SER A 179 -10.00 0.32 -15.90
N ARG A 180 -8.89 -0.35 -16.27
CA ARG A 180 -8.79 -1.11 -17.51
C ARG A 180 -9.72 -2.32 -17.55
N ILE A 181 -9.86 -3.06 -16.45
CA ILE A 181 -10.78 -4.20 -16.34
C ILE A 181 -12.22 -3.72 -16.53
N HIS A 182 -12.59 -2.64 -15.87
CA HIS A 182 -13.91 -2.03 -16.00
C HIS A 182 -14.19 -1.58 -17.45
N ALA A 183 -13.22 -0.95 -18.11
CA ALA A 183 -13.34 -0.54 -19.51
C ALA A 183 -13.44 -1.71 -20.50
N SER A 184 -13.05 -2.92 -20.10
CA SER A 184 -13.11 -4.14 -20.93
C SER A 184 -14.41 -4.94 -20.77
N ALA A 185 -15.35 -4.49 -19.94
CA ALA A 185 -16.62 -5.17 -19.74
C ALA A 185 -17.49 -5.09 -21.00
N ALA A 186 -17.84 -6.24 -21.57
CA ALA A 186 -18.62 -6.34 -22.80
C ALA A 186 -20.13 -6.37 -22.55
N ASN A 187 -20.58 -6.84 -21.38
CA ASN A 187 -21.99 -7.06 -21.05
C ASN A 187 -22.37 -6.33 -19.76
N ILE A 188 -22.76 -5.07 -19.87
CA ILE A 188 -23.27 -4.30 -18.72
C ILE A 188 -24.77 -4.57 -18.58
N ASP A 189 -25.16 -5.33 -17.55
CA ASP A 189 -26.56 -5.46 -17.17
C ASP A 189 -27.00 -4.23 -16.38
N LEU A 190 -27.94 -3.45 -16.92
CA LEU A 190 -28.48 -2.25 -16.26
C LEU A 190 -29.39 -2.59 -15.07
N PHE A 191 -29.87 -3.84 -14.98
CA PHE A 191 -30.77 -4.30 -13.92
C PHE A 191 -30.03 -4.98 -12.75
N ASP A 192 -28.74 -5.28 -12.92
CA ASP A 192 -27.85 -5.73 -11.84
C ASP A 192 -26.65 -4.77 -11.72
N PRO A 193 -26.78 -3.66 -10.96
CA PRO A 193 -25.71 -2.68 -10.83
C PRO A 193 -24.60 -3.10 -9.87
N GLU A 194 -24.77 -4.20 -9.11
CA GLU A 194 -23.80 -4.63 -8.10
C GLU A 194 -22.37 -4.84 -8.65
N PRO A 195 -22.19 -5.46 -9.83
CA PRO A 195 -20.86 -5.63 -10.42
C PRO A 195 -20.19 -4.29 -10.77
N LEU A 196 -20.93 -3.29 -11.28
CA LEU A 196 -20.39 -1.96 -11.61
C LEU A 196 -19.82 -1.26 -10.37
N TYR A 197 -20.42 -1.45 -9.19
CA TYR A 197 -19.96 -0.82 -7.95
C TYR A 197 -18.91 -1.63 -7.17
N SER A 198 -18.61 -2.86 -7.59
CA SER A 198 -17.67 -3.76 -6.89
C SER A 198 -16.29 -3.11 -6.71
N PHE A 199 -15.79 -2.44 -7.75
CA PHE A 199 -14.51 -1.74 -7.72
C PHE A 199 -14.57 -0.34 -7.11
N SER A 200 -15.71 0.37 -7.17
CA SER A 200 -15.88 1.64 -6.45
C SER A 200 -15.73 1.47 -4.94
N ARG A 201 -16.19 0.34 -4.40
CA ARG A 201 -15.99 -0.02 -2.99
C ARG A 201 -14.51 -0.26 -2.65
N LEU A 202 -13.71 -0.78 -3.58
CA LEU A 202 -12.26 -0.91 -3.39
C LEU A 202 -11.62 0.48 -3.26
N THR A 203 -11.89 1.39 -4.20
CA THR A 203 -11.37 2.77 -4.16
C THR A 203 -11.77 3.50 -2.87
N MET A 204 -13.03 3.37 -2.44
CA MET A 204 -13.52 3.95 -1.19
C MET A 204 -12.78 3.38 0.04
N ARG A 205 -12.59 2.05 0.09
CA ARG A 205 -11.83 1.41 1.19
C ARG A 205 -10.37 1.84 1.20
N THR A 206 -9.75 2.00 0.03
CA THR A 206 -8.40 2.56 -0.09
C THR A 206 -8.34 3.97 0.49
N ALA A 207 -9.26 4.85 0.11
CA ALA A 207 -9.33 6.22 0.62
C ALA A 207 -9.54 6.27 2.15
N ILE A 208 -10.52 5.53 2.66
CA ILE A 208 -10.79 5.43 4.11
C ILE A 208 -9.57 4.88 4.85
N GLY A 209 -8.95 3.80 4.33
CA GLY A 209 -7.77 3.20 4.90
C GLY A 209 -6.61 4.19 5.03
N PHE A 210 -6.37 5.00 3.99
CA PHE A 210 -5.38 6.07 4.05
C PHE A 210 -5.71 7.16 5.06
N VAL A 211 -6.96 7.63 5.10
CA VAL A 211 -7.36 8.67 6.08
C VAL A 211 -7.15 8.17 7.52
N VAL A 212 -7.58 6.94 7.81
CA VAL A 212 -7.39 6.32 9.13
C VAL A 212 -5.90 6.16 9.45
N LEU A 213 -5.11 5.63 8.51
CA LEU A 213 -3.66 5.48 8.67
C LEU A 213 -2.98 6.81 9.00
N GLN A 214 -3.28 7.86 8.24
CA GLN A 214 -2.69 9.18 8.46
C GLN A 214 -3.09 9.75 9.81
N TYR A 215 -4.35 9.58 10.21
CA TYR A 215 -4.82 10.01 11.52
C TYR A 215 -4.08 9.30 12.66
N LEU A 216 -3.86 7.98 12.54
CA LEU A 216 -3.13 7.19 13.55
C LEU A 216 -1.68 7.65 13.70
N VAL A 217 -0.99 7.97 12.60
CA VAL A 217 0.38 8.50 12.65
C VAL A 217 0.42 9.91 13.25
N LEU A 218 -0.52 10.79 12.87
CA LEU A 218 -0.60 12.14 13.42
C LEU A 218 -0.85 12.16 14.94
N LEU A 219 -1.56 11.15 15.46
CA LEU A 219 -1.84 11.04 16.89
C LEU A 219 -0.56 10.89 17.72
N VAL A 220 0.43 10.18 17.18
CA VAL A 220 1.69 9.87 17.87
C VAL A 220 2.85 10.80 17.54
N LEU A 221 2.71 11.65 16.51
CA LEU A 221 3.73 12.65 16.18
C LEU A 221 3.82 13.75 17.25
N PRO A 222 5.02 14.27 17.57
CA PRO A 222 5.16 15.39 18.49
C PRO A 222 4.56 16.68 17.91
N GLY A 223 3.99 17.54 18.77
CA GLY A 223 3.12 18.66 18.40
C GLY A 223 3.69 19.63 17.35
N GLU A 224 4.97 19.96 17.43
CA GLU A 224 5.62 20.88 16.49
C GLU A 224 5.78 20.28 15.08
N ILE A 225 5.93 18.96 14.98
CA ILE A 225 6.06 18.23 13.71
C ILE A 225 4.69 18.03 13.04
N ARG A 226 3.58 18.08 13.80
CA ARG A 226 2.22 17.89 13.26
C ARG A 226 1.85 18.93 12.21
N ILE A 227 2.31 20.18 12.32
CA ILE A 227 1.89 21.27 11.42
C ILE A 227 2.65 21.24 10.08
N SER A 228 3.96 20.99 10.10
CA SER A 228 4.77 20.91 8.87
C SER A 228 4.57 19.60 8.10
N THR A 229 4.30 18.50 8.83
CA THR A 229 4.13 17.16 8.21
C THR A 229 2.77 16.99 7.54
N VAL A 230 1.73 17.75 7.92
CA VAL A 230 0.38 17.68 7.31
C VAL A 230 0.38 18.01 5.81
N LEU A 231 1.31 18.84 5.32
CA LEU A 231 1.36 19.21 3.90
C LEU A 231 1.63 18.02 2.96
N ILE A 232 2.38 17.02 3.40
CA ILE A 232 2.86 15.92 2.54
C ILE A 232 1.78 14.84 2.32
N PRO A 233 1.08 14.34 3.35
CA PRO A 233 -0.13 13.53 3.20
C PRO A 233 -1.22 14.20 2.38
N VAL A 234 -1.43 15.50 2.55
CA VAL A 234 -2.46 16.26 1.81
C VAL A 234 -2.12 16.29 0.32
N VAL A 235 -0.87 16.55 -0.05
CA VAL A 235 -0.44 16.49 -1.46
C VAL A 235 -0.54 15.07 -2.02
N SER A 236 -0.20 14.05 -1.22
CA SER A 236 -0.28 12.63 -1.61
C SER A 236 -1.73 12.16 -1.81
N ALA A 237 -2.64 12.57 -0.94
CA ALA A 237 -4.07 12.28 -1.03
C ALA A 237 -4.73 13.04 -2.19
N THR A 238 -4.27 14.27 -2.47
CA THR A 238 -4.75 15.05 -3.62
C THR A 238 -4.29 14.41 -4.94
N GLY A 239 -3.07 13.86 -5.00
CA GLY A 239 -2.60 13.10 -6.16
C GLY A 239 -3.41 11.83 -6.43
N LEU A 240 -3.86 11.13 -5.39
CA LEU A 240 -4.72 9.94 -5.52
C LEU A 240 -6.14 10.27 -5.99
N ALA A 241 -6.62 11.51 -5.76
CA ALA A 241 -7.93 11.99 -6.19
C ALA A 241 -7.97 12.47 -7.66
N VAL A 242 -6.80 12.62 -8.31
CA VAL A 242 -6.66 13.14 -9.68
C VAL A 242 -6.37 12.04 -10.72
N VAL A 243 -6.23 10.79 -10.28
CA VAL A 243 -6.07 9.59 -11.15
C VAL A 243 -7.38 8.82 -11.21
#